data_AF-A0A963LNQ3-F1
#
_entry.id   AF-A0A963LNQ3-F1
#
_cell.length_a   1.000
_cell.length_b   1.000
_cell.length_c   1.000
_cell.angle_alpha   90.00
_cell.angle_beta   90.00
_cell.angle_gamma   90.00
#
_symmetry.space_group_name_H-M   'P 1'
#
loop_
_entity.id
_entity.type
_entity.pdbx_description
1 polymer ?
#
loop_
_entity_poly.entity_id
_entity_poly.type
_entity_poly.pdbx_seq_one_letter_code
_entity_poly.pdbx_strand_id
1 'polypeptide(L)' 'MLLPDWAVLNAIVEWLSHGLWDLTWWEIVLYTLVTTHITIASVTIYLHRHQAHRAMDLHAIPAHFFRFWLWIG' A
#
# COMPACT_ATOMS: atom_id res chain seq x y z
N MET A 1 -17.11 -24.18 33.78
CA MET A 1 -16.09 -24.65 32.82
C MET A 1 -15.92 -23.56 31.78
N LEU A 2 -15.01 -22.62 32.02
CA LEU A 2 -14.52 -21.71 30.99
C LEU A 2 -13.46 -22.48 30.20
N LEU A 3 -13.90 -23.32 29.26
CA LEU A 3 -12.98 -23.79 28.23
C LEU A 3 -12.51 -22.54 27.48
N PRO A 4 -11.23 -22.42 27.07
CA PRO A 4 -10.88 -21.43 26.06
C PRO A 4 -11.80 -21.73 24.87
N ASP A 5 -12.59 -20.75 24.44
CA ASP A 5 -13.48 -20.91 23.30
C ASP A 5 -12.59 -21.19 22.08
N TRP A 6 -12.31 -22.47 21.84
CA TRP A 6 -11.36 -22.95 20.83
C TRP A 6 -11.70 -22.40 19.45
N ALA A 7 -13.00 -22.12 19.22
CA ALA A 7 -13.51 -21.40 18.06
C ALA A 7 -12.93 -19.98 17.90
N VAL A 8 -12.88 -19.18 18.98
CA VAL A 8 -12.32 -17.83 18.95
C VAL A 8 -10.82 -17.88 18.68
N LEU A 9 -10.09 -18.79 19.35
CA LEU A 9 -8.66 -18.98 19.11
C LEU A 9 -8.38 -19.41 17.67
N ASN A 10 -9.14 -20.36 17.13
CA ASN A 10 -9.00 -20.80 15.74
C ASN A 10 -9.32 -19.66 14.76
N ALA A 11 -10.36 -18.88 15.00
CA ALA A 11 -10.69 -17.73 14.16
C ALA A 11 -9.58 -16.66 14.16
N ILE A 12 -8.95 -16.41 15.31
CA ILE A 12 -7.82 -15.49 15.41
C ILE A 12 -6.61 -16.03 14.66
N VAL A 13 -6.28 -17.32 14.82
CA VAL A 13 -5.14 -17.95 14.13
C VAL A 13 -5.37 -17.89 12.61
N GLU A 14 -6.55 -18.27 12.15
CA GLU A 14 -6.91 -18.22 10.73
C GLU A 14 -6.78 -16.81 10.16
N TRP A 15 -7.32 -15.81 10.88
CA TRP A 15 -7.23 -14.42 10.49
C TRP A 15 -5.78 -13.89 10.47
N LEU A 16 -4.93 -14.32 11.41
CA LEU A 16 -3.51 -13.97 11.42
C LEU A 16 -2.74 -14.64 10.28
N SER A 17 -3.13 -15.85 9.89
CA SER A 17 -2.50 -16.61 8.81
C SER A 17 -2.84 -16.05 7.42
N HIS A 18 -4.08 -15.65 7.19
CA HIS A 18 -4.60 -15.25 5.88
C HIS A 18 -4.82 -13.73 5.73
N GLY A 19 -4.82 -13.01 6.85
CA GLY A 19 -5.18 -11.60 6.90
C GLY A 19 -6.67 -11.37 6.59
N LEU A 20 -7.04 -10.11 6.42
CA LEU A 20 -8.43 -9.73 6.17
C LEU A 20 -8.92 -10.05 4.74
N TRP A 21 -8.00 -10.17 3.78
CA TRP A 21 -8.31 -10.26 2.35
C TRP A 21 -8.02 -11.64 1.75
N ASP A 22 -7.41 -12.56 2.51
CA ASP A 22 -7.03 -13.92 2.09
C ASP A 22 -6.36 -13.95 0.70
N LEU A 23 -5.38 -13.06 0.52
CA LEU A 23 -4.67 -12.91 -0.74
C LEU A 23 -3.71 -14.07 -0.96
N THR A 24 -3.68 -14.59 -2.18
CA THR A 24 -2.65 -15.53 -2.58
C THR A 24 -1.28 -14.85 -2.61
N TRP A 25 -0.22 -15.64 -2.42
CA TRP A 25 1.13 -15.11 -2.28
C TRP A 25 1.61 -14.28 -3.49
N TRP A 26 1.20 -14.62 -4.72
CA TRP A 26 1.54 -13.84 -5.92
C TRP A 26 0.79 -12.50 -5.98
N GLU A 27 -0.45 -12.44 -5.50
CA GLU A 27 -1.21 -11.18 -5.41
C GLU A 27 -0.52 -10.22 -4.42
N ILE A 28 0.00 -10.74 -3.30
CA ILE A 28 0.80 -9.96 -2.34
C ILE A 28 2.06 -9.41 -3.02
N VAL A 29 2.77 -10.23 -3.80
CA VAL A 29 3.96 -9.80 -4.54
C VAL A 29 3.61 -8.71 -5.55
N LEU A 30 2.57 -8.90 -6.36
CA LEU A 30 2.13 -7.92 -7.35
C LEU A 30 1.69 -6.60 -6.69
N TYR A 31 0.90 -6.68 -5.61
CA TYR A 31 0.50 -5.51 -4.83
C TYR A 31 1.72 -4.75 -4.32
N THR A 32 2.69 -5.46 -3.72
CA THR A 32 3.93 -4.87 -3.21
C THR A 32 4.75 -4.20 -4.32
N LEU A 33 4.89 -4.85 -5.48
CA LEU A 33 5.62 -4.29 -6.61
C LEU A 33 4.95 -3.05 -7.18
N VAL A 34 3.64 -3.08 -7.38
CA VAL A 34 2.87 -1.93 -7.90
C VAL A 34 2.95 -0.75 -6.93
N THR A 35 2.67 -0.99 -5.65
CA THR A 35 2.70 0.08 -4.63
C THR A 35 4.09 0.69 -4.49
N THR A 36 5.13 -0.15 -4.41
CA THR A 36 6.53 0.31 -4.35
C THR A 36 6.89 1.14 -5.58
N HIS A 37 6.51 0.69 -6.77
CA HIS A 37 6.81 1.39 -8.01
C HIS A 37 6.14 2.78 -8.05
N ILE A 38 4.87 2.87 -7.66
CA ILE A 38 4.15 4.15 -7.59
C ILE A 38 4.78 5.07 -6.54
N THR A 39 5.19 4.56 -5.38
CA THR A 39 5.87 5.35 -4.35
C THR A 39 7.23 5.88 -4.83
N ILE A 40 8.03 5.04 -5.49
CA ILE A 40 9.30 5.46 -6.09
C ILE A 40 9.05 6.55 -7.14
N ALA A 41 8.06 6.39 -8.01
CA ALA A 41 7.69 7.42 -8.99
C ALA A 41 7.23 8.72 -8.32
N SER A 42 6.45 8.63 -7.23
CA SER A 42 5.97 9.78 -6.46
C SER A 42 7.13 10.57 -5.83
N VAL A 43 8.10 9.90 -5.21
CA VAL A 43 9.26 10.57 -4.60
C VAL A 43 10.19 11.15 -5.66
N THR A 44 10.46 10.41 -6.73
CA THR A 44 11.46 10.82 -7.74
C THR A 44 10.92 11.89 -8.70
N ILE A 45 9.70 11.74 -9.20
CA ILE A 45 9.11 12.67 -10.18
C ILE A 45 8.44 13.84 -9.47
N TYR A 46 7.51 13.56 -8.54
CA TYR A 46 6.71 14.62 -7.93
C TYR A 46 7.46 15.39 -6.85
N LEU A 47 8.01 14.73 -5.83
CA LEU A 47 8.71 15.44 -4.74
C LEU A 47 10.06 15.99 -5.19
N HIS A 48 10.93 15.15 -5.75
CA HIS A 48 12.29 15.54 -6.08
C HIS A 48 12.35 16.45 -7.33
N ARG A 49 11.83 16.00 -8.47
CA ARG A 49 11.98 16.77 -9.73
C ARG A 49 11.03 17.96 -9.84
N HIS A 50 9.75 17.77 -9.53
CA HIS A 50 8.75 18.82 -9.69
C HIS A 50 8.70 19.80 -8.51
N GLN A 51 8.60 19.32 -7.26
CA GLN A 51 8.45 20.21 -6.10
C GLN A 51 9.77 20.82 -5.61
N ALA A 52 10.84 20.01 -5.47
CA ALA A 52 12.11 20.48 -4.94
C ALA A 52 12.95 21.21 -5.99
N HIS A 53 13.17 20.58 -7.15
CA HIS A 53 14.04 21.15 -8.19
C HIS A 53 13.30 21.94 -9.27
N ARG A 54 11.96 21.89 -9.32
CA ARG A 54 11.13 22.54 -10.36
C ARG A 54 11.70 22.33 -11.77
N ALA A 55 12.25 21.14 -12.02
CA ALA A 55 12.92 20.77 -13.27
C ALA A 55 11.92 20.40 -14.38
N MET A 56 10.67 20.14 -14.00
CA MET A 56 9.58 19.78 -14.90
C MET A 56 8.25 20.26 -14.33
N ASP A 57 7.33 20.68 -15.20
CA ASP A 57 5.96 21.02 -14.84
C ASP A 57 5.04 19.81 -15.02
N LEU A 58 4.32 19.44 -13.96
CA LEU A 58 3.30 18.40 -14.02
C LEU A 58 1.93 19.00 -14.29
N HIS A 59 1.15 18.32 -15.14
CA HIS A 59 -0.26 18.62 -15.29
C HIS A 59 -1.05 18.32 -14.00
N ALA A 60 -2.22 18.94 -13.83
CA ALA A 60 -3.01 18.85 -12.60
C ALA A 60 -3.36 17.40 -12.23
N ILE A 61 -3.70 16.57 -13.22
CA ILE A 61 -4.10 15.17 -12.99
C ILE A 61 -3.00 14.35 -12.30
N PRO A 62 -1.79 14.19 -12.89
CA PRO A 62 -0.73 13.42 -12.24
C PRO A 62 -0.24 14.09 -10.94
N ALA A 63 -0.27 15.42 -10.84
CA ALA A 63 0.08 16.12 -9.60
C ALA A 63 -0.86 15.75 -8.44
N HIS A 64 -2.18 15.76 -8.69
CA HIS A 64 -3.16 15.35 -7.68
C HIS A 64 -3.08 13.86 -7.37
N PHE A 65 -2.84 13.00 -8.37
CA PHE A 65 -2.64 11.57 -8.15
C PHE A 65 -1.46 11.30 -7.22
N PHE A 66 -0.28 11.85 -7.50
CA PHE A 66 0.89 11.64 -6.64
C PHE A 66 0.70 12.24 -5.24
N ARG A 67 0.04 13.39 -5.15
CA ARG A 67 -0.28 14.01 -3.85
C ARG A 67 -1.22 13.14 -3.03
N PHE A 68 -2.25 12.58 -3.65
CA PHE A 68 -3.18 11.65 -2.99
C PHE A 68 -2.45 10.37 -2.58
N TRP A 69 -1.61 9.82 -3.46
CA TRP A 69 -0.84 8.61 -3.18
C TRP A 69 0.09 8.76 -1.98
N LEU A 70 0.83 9.86 -1.91
CA LEU A 70 1.73 10.16 -0.77
C LEU A 70 0.98 10.47 0.53
N TRP A 71 -0.32 10.72 0.47
CA TRP A 71 -1.13 10.93 1.67
C TRP A 71 -1.70 9.61 2.23
N ILE A 72 -2.04 8.66 1.35
CA ILE A 72 -2.63 7.37 1.75
C ILE A 72 -1.58 6.28 2.02
N GLY A 73 -0.45 6.32 1.33
CA GLY A 73 0.66 5.37 1.49
C GLY A 73 1.54 5.71 2.67
#